data_AF-A0A8K0KBG1-F1
#
_entry.id   AF-A0A8K0KBG1-F1
#
_cell.length_a   1.000
_cell.length_b   1.000
_cell.length_c   1.000
_cell.angle_alpha   90.00
_cell.angle_beta   90.00
_cell.angle_gamma   90.00
#
_symmetry.space_group_name_H-M   'P 1'
#
loop_
_entity.id
_entity.type
_entity.pdbx_description
1 polymer ?
#
loop_
_entity_poly.entity_id
_entity_poly.type
_entity_poly.pdbx_seq_one_letter_code
_entity_poly.pdbx_strand_id
1 'polypeptide(L)' 'MKEGDYFFHNHPSNTHKCLTTLDLTSLGVGSCVGTGMYLVAGMVAKNVAGPGVVFSFIIAAVASIFSGKKKA' A
#
# COMPACT_ATOMS: atom_id res chain seq x y z
N MET A 1 -13.29 -27.94 -6.02
CA MET A 1 -12.52 -27.30 -4.92
C MET A 1 -11.09 -27.80 -5.04
N LYS A 2 -10.12 -26.88 -5.15
CA LYS A 2 -8.65 -27.08 -5.27
C LYS A 2 -8.07 -27.08 -6.70
N GLU A 3 -7.54 -25.93 -7.13
CA GLU A 3 -6.56 -25.84 -8.24
C GLU A 3 -5.71 -24.54 -8.22
N GLY A 4 -5.70 -23.80 -7.10
CA GLY A 4 -5.04 -22.47 -7.03
C GLY A 4 -3.59 -22.46 -6.54
N ASP A 5 -3.12 -23.53 -5.89
CA ASP A 5 -1.88 -23.47 -5.11
C ASP A 5 -0.72 -24.32 -5.67
N TYR A 6 -0.91 -25.01 -6.80
CA TYR A 6 0.12 -25.83 -7.46
C TYR A 6 1.04 -25.03 -8.40
N PHE A 7 0.67 -23.79 -8.76
CA PHE A 7 1.47 -22.95 -9.66
C PHE A 7 2.63 -22.23 -8.94
N PHE A 8 2.71 -22.33 -7.61
CA PHE A 8 3.87 -21.87 -6.83
C PHE A 8 4.89 -22.99 -6.54
N HIS A 9 4.79 -24.10 -7.27
CA HIS A 9 5.80 -25.15 -7.25
C HIS A 9 6.89 -24.87 -8.28
N ASN A 10 8.08 -24.50 -7.76
CA ASN A 10 9.39 -24.72 -8.39
C ASN A 10 9.84 -23.74 -9.50
N HIS A 11 10.69 -22.79 -9.11
CA HIS A 11 11.75 -22.32 -10.02
C HIS A 11 13.00 -21.96 -9.20
N PRO A 12 14.15 -22.64 -9.38
CA PRO A 12 15.45 -22.19 -8.87
C PRO A 12 15.88 -20.96 -9.68
N SER A 13 15.24 -19.83 -9.42
CA SER A 13 15.61 -18.55 -10.04
C SER A 13 16.67 -17.93 -9.17
N ASN A 14 17.84 -17.73 -9.77
CA ASN A 14 18.63 -16.55 -9.51
C ASN A 14 17.74 -15.32 -9.79
N THR A 15 16.80 -15.01 -8.89
CA THR A 15 16.05 -13.76 -8.93
C THR A 15 17.05 -12.70 -8.53
N HIS A 16 17.81 -12.24 -9.53
CA HIS A 16 18.41 -10.94 -9.51
C HIS A 16 17.34 -10.01 -8.92
N LYS A 17 17.67 -9.36 -7.80
CA LYS A 17 16.74 -8.55 -7.01
C LYS A 17 16.36 -7.32 -7.86
N CYS A 18 15.56 -7.55 -8.89
CA CYS A 18 15.19 -6.60 -9.93
C CYS A 18 14.01 -5.76 -9.48
N LEU A 19 13.31 -6.16 -8.42
CA LEU A 19 12.32 -5.31 -7.78
C LEU A 19 13.10 -4.25 -7.00
N THR A 20 13.36 -3.14 -7.68
CA THR A 20 13.88 -1.95 -7.02
C THR A 20 12.91 -1.54 -5.91
N THR A 21 13.38 -0.87 -4.87
CA THR A 21 12.55 -0.41 -3.75
C THR A 21 11.31 0.37 -4.24
N LEU A 22 11.42 1.02 -5.39
CA LEU A 22 10.32 1.73 -6.04
C LEU A 22 9.25 0.78 -6.58
N ASP A 23 9.62 -0.35 -7.18
CA ASP A 23 8.68 -1.32 -7.74
C ASP A 23 7.88 -1.98 -6.63
N LEU A 24 8.55 -2.34 -5.52
CA LEU A 24 7.88 -2.94 -4.37
C LEU A 24 6.93 -1.94 -3.68
N THR A 25 7.34 -0.67 -3.61
CA THR A 25 6.48 0.39 -3.07
C THR A 25 5.26 0.62 -3.97
N SER A 26 5.45 0.66 -5.29
CA SER A 26 4.36 0.82 -6.26
C SER A 26 3.39 -0.37 -6.22
N LEU A 27 3.90 -1.60 -6.09
CA LEU A 27 3.07 -2.80 -5.91
C LEU A 27 2.23 -2.71 -4.63
N GLY A 28 2.82 -2.27 -3.52
CA GLY A 28 2.11 -2.07 -2.26
C GLY A 28 1.05 -0.97 -2.35
N VAL A 29 1.41 0.21 -2.87
CA VAL A 29 0.49 1.35 -3.02
C VAL A 29 -0.66 1.02 -3.95
N GLY A 30 -0.40 0.34 -5.08
CA GLY A 30 -1.44 -0.12 -5.99
C GLY A 30 -2.45 -1.06 -5.32
N SER A 31 -1.99 -1.94 -4.43
CA SER A 31 -2.89 -2.82 -3.68
C SER A 31 -3.75 -2.08 -2.65
N CYS A 32 -3.23 -1.01 -2.02
CA CYS A 32 -3.96 -0.21 -1.03
C CYS A 32 -4.94 0.79 -1.66
N VAL A 33 -4.58 1.40 -2.80
CA VAL A 33 -5.34 2.46 -3.49
C VAL A 33 -6.41 1.91 -4.44
N GLY A 34 -6.65 0.60 -4.45
CA GLY A 34 -7.75 -0.02 -5.19
C GLY A 34 -9.14 0.44 -4.70
N THR A 35 -10.15 -0.42 -4.85
CA THR A 35 -11.54 -0.08 -4.49
C THR A 35 -11.69 0.43 -3.06
N GLY A 36 -10.84 0.01 -2.12
CA GLY A 36 -10.86 0.44 -0.73
C GLY A 36 -10.73 1.96 -0.53
N MET A 37 -9.73 2.61 -1.14
CA MET A 37 -9.49 4.04 -0.91
C MET A 37 -10.58 4.92 -1.51
N TYR A 38 -11.13 4.53 -2.67
CA TYR A 38 -12.23 5.26 -3.30
C TYR A 38 -13.51 5.22 -2.44
N LEU A 39 -13.76 4.09 -1.80
CA LEU A 39 -14.91 3.87 -0.91
C LEU A 39 -14.72 4.61 0.43
N VAL A 40 -13.51 4.63 0.97
CA VAL A 40 -13.16 5.44 2.14
C VAL A 40 -13.34 6.92 1.84
N ALA A 41 -12.87 7.41 0.68
CA ALA A 41 -13.09 8.80 0.26
C ALA A 41 -14.58 9.14 0.12
N GLY A 42 -15.41 8.23 -0.42
CA GLY A 42 -16.86 8.40 -0.50
C GLY A 42 -17.56 8.41 0.87
N MET A 43 -17.16 7.52 1.78
CA MET A 43 -17.69 7.50 3.15
C MET A 43 -17.25 8.72 3.95
N VAL A 44 -16.01 9.17 3.78
CA VAL A 44 -15.51 10.41 4.37
C VAL A 44 -16.24 11.59 3.76
N ALA A 45 -16.38 11.71 2.45
CA ALA A 45 -17.13 12.82 1.84
C ALA A 45 -18.58 12.91 2.38
N LYS A 46 -19.22 11.76 2.64
CA LYS A 46 -20.58 11.70 3.16
C LYS A 46 -20.71 11.93 4.67
N ASN A 47 -19.86 11.31 5.48
CA ASN A 47 -19.94 11.39 6.95
C ASN A 47 -19.07 12.51 7.54
N VAL A 48 -18.05 12.91 6.81
CA VAL A 48 -16.95 13.78 7.20
C VAL A 48 -16.72 14.78 6.05
N ALA A 49 -17.74 15.56 5.70
CA ALA A 49 -17.57 16.79 4.90
C ALA A 49 -16.78 17.89 5.67
N GLY A 50 -16.05 17.50 6.72
CA GLY A 50 -15.18 18.34 7.51
C GLY A 50 -13.71 17.97 7.29
N PRO A 51 -12.79 18.94 7.37
CA PRO A 51 -11.36 18.78 7.03
C PRO A 51 -10.54 17.88 7.98
N GLY A 52 -11.18 17.23 8.97
CA GLY A 52 -10.50 16.50 10.06
C GLY A 52 -9.78 15.22 9.61
N VAL A 53 -10.33 14.47 8.65
CA VAL A 53 -9.65 13.26 8.13
C VAL A 53 -8.34 13.63 7.42
N VAL A 54 -8.34 14.77 6.72
CA VAL A 54 -7.16 15.29 6.03
C VAL A 54 -6.07 15.63 7.05
N PHE A 55 -6.44 16.24 8.18
CA PHE A 55 -5.52 16.50 9.29
C PHE A 55 -4.92 15.20 9.86
N SER A 56 -5.73 14.16 10.08
CA SER A 56 -5.24 12.86 10.56
C SER A 56 -4.27 12.21 9.56
N PHE A 57 -4.60 12.24 8.27
CA PHE A 57 -3.77 11.68 7.21
C PHE A 57 -2.43 12.41 7.07
N ILE A 58 -2.42 13.74 7.22
CA ILE A 58 -1.18 14.55 7.21
C ILE A 58 -0.27 14.17 8.38
N ILE A 59 -0.82 14.07 9.60
CA ILE A 59 -0.02 13.69 10.79
C ILE A 59 0.53 12.27 10.63
N ALA A 60 -0.29 11.33 10.15
CA ALA A 60 0.15 9.97 9.86
C ALA A 60 1.24 9.92 8.78
N ALA A 61 1.11 10.69 7.70
CA ALA A 61 2.12 10.78 6.64
C ALA A 61 3.46 11.31 7.18
N VAL A 62 3.43 12.36 8.00
CA VAL A 62 4.62 12.90 8.66
C VAL A 62 5.26 11.88 9.60
N ALA A 63 4.45 11.15 10.39
CA ALA A 63 4.92 10.10 11.29
C ALA A 63 5.56 8.92 10.53
N SER A 64 4.95 8.46 9.43
CA SER A 64 5.49 7.41 8.57
C SER A 64 6.79 7.82 7.88
N ILE A 65 6.88 9.06 7.37
CA ILE A 65 8.12 9.59 6.79
C ILE A 65 9.21 9.68 7.87
N PHE A 66 8.89 10.17 9.07
CA PHE A 66 9.84 10.22 10.18
C PHE A 66 10.31 8.83 10.63
N SER A 67 9.41 7.84 10.61
CA SER A 67 9.72 6.44 10.93
C SER A 67 10.62 5.81 9.86
N GLY A 68 10.29 5.98 8.57
CA GLY A 68 11.05 5.43 7.45
C GLY A 68 12.40 6.12 7.22
N LYS A 69 12.52 7.42 7.51
CA LYS A 69 13.80 8.17 7.41
C LYS A 69 14.79 7.87 8.54
N LYS A 70 14.43 7.08 9.56
CA LYS A 70 15.34 6.67 10.65
C LYS A 70 16.18 5.43 10.32
N LYS A 71 16.34 5.11 9.03
CA LYS A 71 17.24 4.06 8.55
C LYS A 71 17.98 4.51 7.29
N ALA A 72 18.92 5.43 7.49
CA ALA A 72 20.11 5.61 6.67
C ALA A 72 21.30 5.75 7.64
#